data_AF-A0A7C1QKM6-F1
#
_entry.id   AF-A0A7C1QKM6-F1
#
_cell.length_a   1.000
_cell.length_b   1.000
_cell.length_c   1.000
_cell.angle_alpha   90.00
_cell.angle_beta   90.00
_cell.angle_gamma   90.00
#
_symmetry.space_group_name_H-M   'P 1'
#
loop_
_entity.id
_entity.type
_entity.pdbx_description
1 polymer ?
#
loop_
_entity_poly.entity_id
_entity_poly.type
_entity_poly.pdbx_seq_one_letter_code
_entity_poly.pdbx_strand_id
1 'polypeptide(L)'
;MKSKEKPLKSLKQKIIGVFFVISFSAAGIFLVYFIMQVTLNTQMPIVVAVSGSMEPTHKSGDILFLKGIDPENIKSSEINETNGDIIVYNAIGLWDNAPKVPIAHRVVDKWKTPSGWFFLTKGDANSDVDEVPIPEASIIGVVWGRIPYIGIIFTNVNYLILIIIIVITPFVLVSIVKTISNHKDKLLIASVFNPFLRTYLLELKLRWKKVLFFSIISIVFALLFSSVSTDHLDKGAFFRNKLIFFRFFIIVASCFFFSDIFSSELDWKTRYIPFPKINKYKLIGGKYIANLSIIILLVIVYYLMLNISVMVIYGTVILESYISLGIAIIYTITLSAFILFLSTIIPKVNLTIIIVIIIFFIGFPILEQVLTAINPEIEPIFSLNYIGNLINNVIPVRFSGDQTWIWVLPGDTPPPVKIWLTPTIGVGILIMIFYIALLFLFTFLTLKGKKFV
;
A
#
# COMPACT_ATOMS: atom_id res chain seq x y z
N MET A 1 -28.27 10.70 -48.17
CA MET A 1 -28.15 9.74 -47.04
C MET A 1 -27.55 10.47 -45.83
N LYS A 2 -28.35 10.80 -44.81
CA LYS A 2 -27.82 11.30 -43.52
C LYS A 2 -27.24 10.10 -42.78
N SER A 3 -25.92 10.08 -42.55
CA SER A 3 -25.29 9.10 -41.67
C SER A 3 -25.85 9.31 -40.25
N LYS A 4 -26.53 8.30 -39.73
CA LYS A 4 -26.89 8.24 -38.30
C LYS A 4 -25.60 8.07 -37.51
N GLU A 5 -24.95 9.17 -37.14
CA GLU A 5 -23.90 9.13 -36.12
C GLU A 5 -24.51 8.57 -34.83
N LYS A 6 -24.03 7.40 -34.39
CA LYS A 6 -24.44 6.80 -33.11
C LYS A 6 -24.12 7.81 -32.00
N PRO A 7 -25.06 8.08 -31.07
CA PRO A 7 -24.79 9.03 -29.98
C PRO A 7 -23.56 8.57 -29.20
N LEU A 8 -22.52 9.40 -29.17
CA LEU A 8 -21.30 9.10 -28.42
C LEU A 8 -21.66 8.94 -26.95
N LYS A 9 -21.51 7.71 -26.42
CA LYS A 9 -21.69 7.41 -24.98
C LYS A 9 -20.91 8.41 -24.14
N SER A 10 -21.58 9.00 -23.13
CA SER A 10 -20.98 10.02 -22.26
C SER A 10 -19.76 9.47 -21.52
N LEU A 11 -18.80 10.33 -21.15
CA LEU A 11 -17.59 9.93 -20.42
C LEU A 11 -17.92 9.08 -19.16
N LYS A 12 -19.01 9.43 -18.48
CA LYS A 12 -19.55 8.69 -17.33
C LYS A 12 -19.91 7.24 -17.71
N GLN A 13 -20.57 7.02 -18.85
CA GLN A 13 -20.94 5.68 -19.33
C GLN A 13 -19.73 4.84 -19.74
N LYS A 14 -18.67 5.46 -20.28
CA LYS A 14 -17.42 4.75 -20.61
C LYS A 14 -16.64 4.33 -19.37
N ILE A 15 -16.53 5.22 -18.37
CA ILE A 15 -15.87 4.91 -17.08
C ILE A 15 -16.64 3.82 -16.33
N ILE A 16 -17.97 3.90 -16.27
CA ILE A 16 -18.82 2.86 -15.66
C ILE A 16 -18.64 1.53 -16.39
N GLY A 17 -18.61 1.55 -17.74
CA GLY A 17 -18.38 0.34 -18.53
C GLY A 17 -17.02 -0.32 -18.24
N VAL A 18 -15.94 0.45 -18.15
CA VAL A 18 -14.61 -0.07 -17.84
C VAL A 18 -14.54 -0.62 -16.41
N PHE A 19 -15.07 0.12 -15.43
CA PHE A 19 -15.14 -0.34 -14.05
C PHE A 19 -15.95 -1.62 -13.91
N PHE A 20 -17.09 -1.71 -14.59
CA PHE A 20 -17.94 -2.90 -14.58
C PHE A 20 -17.23 -4.11 -15.20
N VAL A 21 -16.53 -3.94 -16.33
CA VAL A 21 -15.75 -5.02 -16.96
C VAL A 21 -14.63 -5.50 -16.05
N ILE A 22 -13.87 -4.59 -15.43
CA ILE A 22 -12.79 -4.96 -14.50
C ILE A 22 -13.36 -5.69 -13.27
N SER A 23 -14.42 -5.15 -12.66
CA SER A 23 -15.08 -5.76 -11.50
C SER A 23 -15.68 -7.12 -11.83
N PHE A 24 -16.27 -7.29 -13.01
CA PHE A 24 -16.85 -8.55 -13.45
C PHE A 24 -15.77 -9.60 -13.73
N SER A 25 -14.67 -9.23 -14.39
CA SER A 25 -13.53 -10.13 -14.61
C SER A 25 -12.88 -10.55 -13.29
N ALA A 26 -12.70 -9.62 -12.34
CA ALA A 26 -12.17 -9.93 -11.01
C ALA A 26 -13.11 -10.87 -10.24
N ALA A 27 -14.42 -10.56 -10.22
CA ALA A 27 -15.43 -11.42 -9.58
C ALA A 27 -15.47 -12.82 -10.20
N GLY A 28 -15.27 -12.95 -11.52
CA GLY A 28 -15.18 -14.23 -12.21
C GLY A 28 -14.01 -15.10 -11.70
N ILE A 29 -12.82 -14.51 -11.49
CA ILE A 29 -11.66 -15.24 -10.96
C ILE A 29 -11.93 -15.73 -9.53
N PHE A 30 -12.50 -14.86 -8.66
CA PHE A 30 -12.89 -15.26 -7.31
C PHE A 30 -13.94 -16.36 -7.30
N LEU A 31 -14.94 -16.27 -8.18
CA LEU A 31 -15.98 -17.29 -8.30
C LEU A 31 -15.41 -18.64 -8.75
N VAL A 32 -14.49 -18.66 -9.72
CA VAL A 32 -13.81 -19.89 -10.15
C VAL A 32 -13.00 -20.49 -9.00
N TYR A 33 -12.22 -19.69 -8.27
CA TYR A 33 -11.45 -20.17 -7.12
C TYR A 33 -12.34 -20.72 -6.00
N PHE A 34 -13.46 -20.04 -5.71
CA PHE A 34 -14.46 -20.49 -4.74
C PHE A 34 -15.12 -21.82 -5.15
N ILE A 35 -15.50 -21.96 -6.43
CA ILE A 35 -16.04 -23.21 -6.96
C ILE A 35 -15.02 -24.34 -6.81
N MET A 36 -13.72 -24.08 -7.04
CA MET A 36 -12.67 -25.07 -6.83
C MET A 36 -12.56 -25.49 -5.37
N GLN A 37 -12.60 -24.55 -4.42
CA GLN A 37 -12.57 -24.88 -2.98
C GLN A 37 -13.72 -25.82 -2.58
N VAL A 38 -14.93 -25.52 -3.04
CA VAL A 38 -16.13 -26.32 -2.74
C VAL A 38 -16.07 -27.70 -3.41
N THR A 39 -15.72 -27.76 -4.70
CA THR A 39 -15.72 -29.02 -5.47
C THR A 39 -14.57 -29.95 -5.10
N LEU A 40 -13.41 -29.40 -4.73
CA LEU A 40 -12.24 -30.15 -4.32
C LEU A 40 -12.19 -30.36 -2.81
N ASN A 41 -13.16 -29.85 -2.04
CA ASN A 41 -13.26 -29.99 -0.60
C ASN A 41 -11.97 -29.61 0.14
N THR A 42 -11.32 -28.52 -0.27
CA THR A 42 -10.10 -28.02 0.37
C THR A 42 -10.09 -26.50 0.35
N GLN A 43 -9.53 -25.89 1.39
CA GLN A 43 -9.38 -24.43 1.48
C GLN A 43 -8.32 -23.89 0.52
N MET A 44 -7.37 -24.73 0.09
CA MET A 44 -6.29 -24.35 -0.82
C MET A 44 -6.21 -25.32 -2.01
N PRO A 45 -7.11 -25.21 -2.99
CA PRO A 45 -7.21 -26.16 -4.11
C PRO A 45 -6.02 -26.14 -5.07
N ILE A 46 -5.16 -25.12 -4.98
CA ILE A 46 -3.98 -24.91 -5.82
C ILE A 46 -2.81 -24.51 -4.92
N VAL A 47 -1.67 -25.17 -5.08
CA VAL A 47 -0.38 -24.79 -4.49
C VAL A 47 0.74 -24.87 -5.52
N VAL A 48 1.90 -24.29 -5.22
CA VAL A 48 3.07 -24.32 -6.10
C VAL A 48 4.21 -25.03 -5.38
N ALA A 49 4.85 -25.98 -6.05
CA ALA A 49 6.05 -26.63 -5.55
C ALA A 49 7.22 -25.62 -5.55
N VAL A 50 7.74 -25.29 -4.36
CA VAL A 50 8.81 -24.27 -4.22
C VAL A 50 10.21 -24.88 -4.10
N SER A 51 10.32 -26.16 -3.71
CA SER A 51 11.59 -26.86 -3.51
C SER A 51 11.70 -28.10 -4.41
N GLY A 52 12.91 -28.65 -4.52
CA GLY A 52 13.19 -29.90 -5.24
C GLY A 52 12.99 -31.18 -4.40
N SER A 53 12.41 -31.08 -3.21
CA SER A 53 12.24 -32.22 -2.27
C SER A 53 11.40 -33.37 -2.84
N MET A 54 10.54 -33.07 -3.82
CA MET A 54 9.65 -34.05 -4.45
C MET A 54 10.15 -34.51 -5.83
N GLU A 55 11.40 -34.21 -6.20
CA GLU A 55 11.98 -34.69 -7.45
C GLU A 55 12.26 -36.21 -7.36
N PRO A 56 12.04 -36.98 -8.45
CA PRO A 56 11.67 -36.54 -9.79
C PRO A 56 10.15 -36.39 -10.04
N THR A 57 9.29 -36.78 -9.09
CA THR A 57 7.82 -36.83 -9.27
C THR A 57 7.22 -35.45 -9.53
N HIS A 58 7.60 -34.46 -8.71
CA HIS A 58 7.21 -33.07 -8.85
C HIS A 58 8.45 -32.20 -8.83
N LYS A 59 8.57 -31.34 -9.85
CA LYS A 59 9.70 -30.42 -9.95
C LYS A 59 9.35 -29.09 -9.30
N SER A 60 10.38 -28.36 -8.86
CA SER A 60 10.21 -26.98 -8.43
C SER A 60 9.56 -26.16 -9.56
N GLY A 61 8.50 -25.43 -9.22
CA GLY A 61 7.67 -24.68 -10.16
C GLY A 61 6.54 -25.45 -10.82
N ASP A 62 6.19 -26.65 -10.35
CA ASP A 62 4.93 -27.30 -10.71
C ASP A 62 3.76 -26.66 -9.95
N ILE A 63 2.63 -26.45 -10.63
CA ILE A 63 1.35 -26.17 -9.96
C ILE A 63 0.73 -27.50 -9.58
N LEU A 64 0.38 -27.67 -8.31
CA LEU A 64 -0.25 -28.87 -7.78
C LEU A 64 -1.71 -28.56 -7.44
N PHE A 65 -2.61 -29.42 -7.88
CA PHE A 65 -4.03 -29.37 -7.49
C PHE A 65 -4.25 -30.27 -6.29
N LEU A 66 -4.91 -29.70 -5.28
CA LEU A 66 -5.21 -30.39 -4.03
C LEU A 66 -6.67 -30.77 -3.97
N LYS A 67 -6.95 -31.90 -3.33
CA LYS A 67 -8.31 -32.36 -3.02
C LYS A 67 -8.36 -32.80 -1.56
N GLY A 68 -9.38 -32.39 -0.84
CA GLY A 68 -9.68 -32.94 0.48
C GLY A 68 -10.14 -34.39 0.33
N ILE A 69 -9.43 -35.28 1.00
CA ILE A 69 -9.74 -36.71 1.08
C ILE A 69 -9.90 -37.04 2.56
N ASP A 70 -10.85 -37.92 2.87
CA ASP A 70 -10.99 -38.47 4.22
C ASP A 70 -9.65 -39.12 4.64
N PRO A 71 -9.08 -38.77 5.80
CA PRO A 71 -7.79 -39.30 6.26
C PRO A 71 -7.67 -40.83 6.19
N GLU A 72 -8.78 -41.56 6.37
CA GLU A 72 -8.80 -43.02 6.27
C GLU A 72 -8.46 -43.53 4.86
N ASN A 73 -8.80 -42.76 3.83
CA ASN A 73 -8.62 -43.11 2.42
C ASN A 73 -7.26 -42.68 1.83
N ILE A 74 -6.43 -41.97 2.60
CA ILE A 74 -5.08 -41.58 2.18
C ILE A 74 -4.18 -42.82 2.14
N LYS A 75 -3.51 -43.08 1.02
CA LYS A 75 -2.67 -44.28 0.84
C LYS A 75 -1.24 -44.03 1.30
N SER A 76 -0.66 -44.97 2.03
CA SER A 76 0.78 -45.05 2.30
C SER A 76 1.46 -46.01 1.32
N SER A 77 2.77 -45.89 1.13
CA SER A 77 3.61 -46.88 0.45
C SER A 77 4.87 -47.17 1.23
N GLU A 78 5.59 -48.24 0.89
CA GLU A 78 6.92 -48.47 1.48
C GLU A 78 7.87 -47.29 1.21
N ILE A 79 8.88 -47.11 2.08
CA ILE A 79 9.76 -45.93 2.14
C ILE A 79 10.44 -45.58 0.80
N ASN A 80 10.65 -46.57 -0.07
CA ASN A 80 11.31 -46.43 -1.37
C ASN A 80 10.36 -46.62 -2.57
N GLU A 81 9.05 -46.70 -2.32
CA GLU A 81 8.04 -46.81 -3.37
C GLU A 81 7.33 -45.48 -3.63
N THR A 82 6.83 -45.32 -4.85
CA THR A 82 6.15 -44.09 -5.32
C THR A 82 4.63 -44.27 -5.43
N ASN A 83 4.08 -45.29 -4.76
CA ASN A 83 2.66 -45.65 -4.82
C ASN A 83 1.79 -44.96 -3.75
N GLY A 84 2.42 -44.33 -2.74
CA GLY A 84 1.74 -43.61 -1.66
C GLY A 84 1.23 -42.25 -2.13
N ASP A 85 0.19 -41.75 -1.47
CA ASP A 85 -0.36 -40.43 -1.75
C ASP A 85 0.61 -39.33 -1.30
N ILE A 86 0.58 -38.21 -2.01
CA ILE A 86 1.35 -37.02 -1.64
C ILE A 86 0.40 -36.06 -0.94
N ILE A 87 0.67 -35.78 0.33
CA ILE A 87 -0.13 -34.86 1.14
C ILE A 87 0.56 -33.51 1.23
N VAL A 88 -0.24 -32.45 1.25
CA VAL A 88 0.21 -31.09 1.58
C VAL A 88 -0.30 -30.72 2.96
N TYR A 89 0.59 -30.30 3.84
CA TYR A 89 0.26 -30.03 5.24
C TYR A 89 0.91 -28.75 5.77
N ASN A 90 0.31 -28.19 6.82
CA ASN A 90 0.84 -27.05 7.55
C ASN A 90 1.72 -27.52 8.71
N ALA A 91 3.00 -27.17 8.68
CA ALA A 91 3.98 -27.56 9.69
C ALA A 91 3.99 -26.63 10.92
N ILE A 92 3.31 -25.48 10.88
CA ILE A 92 3.36 -24.47 11.94
C ILE A 92 2.89 -25.08 13.28
N GLY A 93 3.78 -25.10 14.26
CA GLY A 93 3.52 -25.61 15.61
C GLY A 93 3.74 -27.11 15.80
N LEU A 94 4.20 -27.84 14.76
CA LEU A 94 4.52 -29.26 14.88
C LEU A 94 5.94 -29.51 15.44
N TRP A 95 6.90 -28.64 15.15
CA TRP A 95 8.26 -28.68 15.70
C TRP A 95 8.91 -27.28 15.74
N ASP A 96 10.04 -27.18 16.43
CA ASP A 96 10.80 -25.92 16.56
C ASP A 96 11.31 -25.44 15.20
N ASN A 97 11.06 -24.16 14.88
CA ASN A 97 11.41 -23.53 13.61
C ASN A 97 10.75 -24.15 12.36
N ALA A 98 9.57 -24.76 12.52
CA ALA A 98 8.82 -25.30 11.39
C ALA A 98 8.56 -24.25 10.28
N PRO A 99 8.66 -24.63 8.99
CA PRO A 99 8.41 -23.74 7.87
C PRO A 99 7.01 -23.10 7.93
N LYS A 100 6.94 -21.81 7.58
CA LYS A 100 5.66 -21.08 7.49
C LYS A 100 4.89 -21.34 6.20
N VAL A 101 5.50 -22.05 5.26
CA VAL A 101 4.88 -22.46 3.99
C VAL A 101 4.49 -23.93 4.08
N PRO A 102 3.36 -24.34 3.47
CA PRO A 102 2.97 -25.75 3.44
C PRO A 102 4.03 -26.64 2.81
N ILE A 103 4.17 -27.85 3.35
CA ILE A 103 5.10 -28.87 2.88
C ILE A 103 4.30 -29.93 2.12
N ALA A 104 4.84 -30.40 1.00
CA ALA A 104 4.25 -31.45 0.18
C ALA A 104 5.18 -32.67 0.20
N HIS A 105 4.82 -33.76 0.86
CA HIS A 105 5.64 -34.98 0.94
C HIS A 105 4.77 -36.23 0.77
N ARG A 106 5.39 -37.35 0.40
CA ARG A 106 4.71 -38.64 0.20
C ARG A 106 4.50 -39.35 1.52
N VAL A 107 3.32 -39.93 1.70
CA VAL A 107 3.00 -40.76 2.87
C VAL A 107 3.69 -42.11 2.74
N VAL A 108 4.55 -42.42 3.70
CA VAL A 108 5.27 -43.71 3.79
C VAL A 108 4.73 -44.63 4.88
N ASP A 109 4.01 -44.08 5.85
CA ASP A 109 3.28 -44.86 6.84
C ASP A 109 2.07 -44.07 7.39
N LYS A 110 1.08 -44.77 7.93
CA LYS A 110 -0.06 -44.16 8.61
C LYS A 110 -0.62 -45.06 9.72
N TRP A 111 -1.08 -44.44 10.79
CA TRP A 111 -1.76 -45.15 11.88
C TRP A 111 -2.88 -44.32 12.49
N LYS A 112 -3.83 -45.00 13.12
CA LYS A 112 -4.97 -44.38 13.79
C LYS A 112 -4.74 -44.36 15.30
N THR A 113 -4.97 -43.21 15.92
CA THR A 113 -4.93 -43.01 17.36
C THR A 113 -6.31 -42.56 17.86
N PRO A 114 -6.57 -42.54 19.19
CA PRO A 114 -7.79 -41.94 19.74
C PRO A 114 -7.99 -40.46 19.37
N SER A 115 -6.90 -39.74 19.08
CA SER A 115 -6.90 -38.33 18.68
C SER A 115 -7.04 -38.09 17.18
N GLY A 116 -7.11 -39.14 16.35
CA GLY A 116 -7.21 -39.04 14.89
C GLY A 116 -6.12 -39.82 14.15
N TRP A 117 -6.08 -39.67 12.82
CA TRP A 117 -5.03 -40.25 11.97
C TRP A 117 -3.72 -39.46 12.05
N PHE A 118 -2.62 -40.20 11.99
CA PHE A 118 -1.26 -39.69 11.88
C PHE A 118 -0.56 -40.30 10.68
N PHE A 119 0.30 -39.51 10.05
CA PHE A 119 0.98 -39.84 8.81
C PHE A 119 2.48 -39.61 8.96
N LEU A 120 3.27 -40.57 8.53
CA LEU A 120 4.71 -40.42 8.38
C LEU A 120 4.99 -40.11 6.92
N THR A 121 5.78 -39.05 6.67
CA THR A 121 6.03 -38.56 5.32
C THR A 121 7.51 -38.57 4.94
N LYS A 122 7.78 -38.54 3.65
CA LYS A 122 9.13 -38.42 3.09
C LYS A 122 9.08 -37.65 1.77
N GLY A 123 10.01 -36.73 1.58
CA GLY A 123 10.25 -36.14 0.26
C GLY A 123 10.84 -37.18 -0.69
N ASP A 124 10.34 -37.26 -1.93
CA ASP A 124 10.82 -38.25 -2.91
C ASP A 124 12.34 -38.15 -3.17
N ALA A 125 12.92 -36.94 -3.06
CA ALA A 125 14.35 -36.67 -3.21
C ALA A 125 15.15 -36.79 -1.90
N ASN A 126 14.48 -36.93 -0.75
CA ASN A 126 15.14 -36.98 0.55
C ASN A 126 15.70 -38.39 0.80
N SER A 127 16.84 -38.50 1.50
CA SER A 127 17.42 -39.79 1.92
C SER A 127 16.61 -40.44 3.04
N ASP A 128 16.15 -39.61 3.99
CA ASP A 128 15.55 -40.06 5.23
C ASP A 128 14.06 -39.70 5.28
N VAL A 129 13.35 -40.40 6.16
CA VAL A 129 11.94 -40.15 6.48
C VAL A 129 11.85 -38.94 7.41
N ASP A 130 10.78 -38.15 7.30
CA ASP A 130 10.56 -37.02 8.19
C ASP A 130 10.37 -37.50 9.64
N GLU A 131 11.06 -36.86 10.59
CA GLU A 131 11.08 -37.32 11.99
C GLU A 131 9.76 -37.11 12.73
N VAL A 132 8.96 -36.13 12.29
CA VAL A 132 7.75 -35.69 13.00
C VAL A 132 6.50 -36.21 12.29
N PRO A 133 5.69 -37.06 12.95
CA PRO A 133 4.39 -37.49 12.42
C PRO A 133 3.42 -36.33 12.23
N ILE A 134 2.70 -36.34 11.12
CA ILE A 134 1.75 -35.30 10.74
C ILE A 134 0.33 -35.69 11.17
N PRO A 135 -0.35 -34.92 12.04
CA PRO A 135 -1.74 -35.19 12.41
C PRO A 135 -2.68 -34.80 11.26
N GLU A 136 -3.81 -35.51 11.14
CA GLU A 136 -4.83 -35.26 10.12
C GLU A 136 -5.33 -33.79 10.07
N ALA A 137 -5.37 -33.12 11.23
CA ALA A 137 -5.80 -31.73 11.34
C ALA A 137 -4.86 -30.73 10.64
N SER A 138 -3.61 -31.12 10.40
CA SER A 138 -2.63 -30.29 9.69
C SER A 138 -2.68 -30.49 8.17
N ILE A 139 -3.44 -31.46 7.66
CA ILE A 139 -3.53 -31.77 6.23
C ILE A 139 -4.42 -30.75 5.53
N ILE A 140 -3.88 -30.13 4.50
CA ILE A 140 -4.58 -29.18 3.62
C ILE A 140 -5.27 -29.93 2.48
N GLY A 141 -4.64 -30.98 1.95
CA GLY A 141 -5.21 -31.84 0.93
C GLY A 141 -4.19 -32.80 0.32
N VAL A 142 -4.69 -33.69 -0.54
CA VAL A 142 -3.91 -34.66 -1.30
C VAL A 142 -3.69 -34.16 -2.72
N VAL A 143 -2.47 -34.29 -3.23
CA VAL A 143 -2.13 -33.95 -4.61
C VAL A 143 -2.80 -34.95 -5.56
N TRP A 144 -3.67 -34.47 -6.44
CA TRP A 144 -4.40 -35.32 -7.40
C TRP A 144 -4.12 -34.96 -8.87
N GLY A 145 -3.42 -33.85 -9.11
CA GLY A 145 -3.06 -33.42 -10.46
C GLY A 145 -1.98 -32.34 -10.44
N ARG A 146 -1.33 -32.12 -11.59
CA ARG A 146 -0.33 -31.06 -11.74
C ARG A 146 -0.36 -30.40 -13.11
N ILE A 147 0.16 -29.18 -13.18
CA ILE A 147 0.60 -28.55 -14.43
C ILE A 147 2.09 -28.22 -14.30
N PRO A 148 2.95 -28.83 -15.14
CA PRO A 148 4.39 -28.69 -14.99
C PRO A 148 4.89 -27.30 -15.41
N TYR A 149 5.94 -26.81 -14.74
CA TYR A 149 6.71 -25.57 -15.04
C TYR A 149 5.96 -24.22 -15.03
N ILE A 150 4.61 -24.20 -15.06
CA ILE A 150 3.84 -22.93 -15.03
C ILE A 150 3.95 -22.26 -13.65
N GLY A 151 4.15 -23.02 -12.59
CA GLY A 151 4.40 -22.51 -11.23
C GLY A 151 5.69 -21.70 -11.11
N ILE A 152 6.65 -21.82 -12.02
CA ILE A 152 7.84 -20.94 -12.10
C ILE A 152 7.43 -19.49 -12.37
N ILE A 153 6.36 -19.32 -13.17
CA ILE A 153 5.74 -18.02 -13.37
C ILE A 153 5.15 -17.55 -12.05
N PHE A 154 4.63 -18.44 -11.19
CA PHE A 154 4.04 -18.14 -9.87
C PHE A 154 5.01 -17.86 -8.73
N THR A 155 6.13 -18.56 -8.66
CA THR A 155 7.22 -18.27 -7.71
C THR A 155 7.90 -16.94 -8.04
N ASN A 156 7.87 -16.50 -9.30
CA ASN A 156 8.40 -15.20 -9.74
C ASN A 156 7.30 -14.13 -10.01
N VAL A 157 6.02 -14.47 -10.17
CA VAL A 157 4.94 -13.49 -10.50
C VAL A 157 4.57 -12.65 -9.30
N ASN A 158 5.02 -12.97 -8.09
CA ASN A 158 4.92 -11.97 -7.04
C ASN A 158 5.59 -10.66 -7.44
N TYR A 159 6.70 -10.75 -8.16
CA TYR A 159 7.36 -9.60 -8.77
C TYR A 159 6.73 -9.22 -10.11
N LEU A 160 6.27 -10.17 -10.93
CA LEU A 160 5.78 -9.88 -12.28
C LEU A 160 4.36 -9.24 -12.29
N ILE A 161 3.45 -9.66 -11.41
CA ILE A 161 2.16 -8.99 -11.14
C ILE A 161 2.41 -7.61 -10.51
N LEU A 162 3.34 -7.52 -9.57
CA LEU A 162 3.77 -6.24 -8.98
C LEU A 162 4.30 -5.30 -10.07
N ILE A 163 5.17 -5.78 -10.97
CA ILE A 163 5.71 -5.06 -12.13
C ILE A 163 4.59 -4.66 -13.10
N ILE A 164 3.64 -5.54 -13.41
CA ILE A 164 2.50 -5.22 -14.28
C ILE A 164 1.64 -4.11 -13.67
N ILE A 165 1.33 -4.17 -12.37
CA ILE A 165 0.60 -3.11 -11.67
C ILE A 165 1.42 -1.82 -11.67
N ILE A 166 2.72 -1.91 -11.42
CA ILE A 166 3.66 -0.79 -11.40
C ILE A 166 3.81 -0.12 -12.78
N VAL A 167 3.73 -0.89 -13.86
CA VAL A 167 3.82 -0.36 -15.22
C VAL A 167 2.45 0.16 -15.69
N ILE A 168 1.36 -0.53 -15.36
CA ILE A 168 0.01 -0.18 -15.82
C ILE A 168 -0.59 0.98 -15.02
N THR A 169 -0.40 1.03 -13.70
CA THR A 169 -0.93 2.10 -12.83
C THR A 169 -0.56 3.52 -13.28
N PRO A 170 0.71 3.86 -13.59
CA PRO A 170 1.07 5.19 -14.05
C PRO A 170 0.49 5.43 -15.45
N PHE A 171 0.44 4.43 -16.33
CA PHE A 171 -0.23 4.55 -17.63
C PHE A 171 -1.74 4.80 -17.50
N VAL A 172 -2.41 4.16 -16.56
CA VAL A 172 -3.83 4.35 -16.25
C VAL A 172 -4.06 5.72 -15.63
N LEU A 173 -3.24 6.14 -14.67
CA LEU A 173 -3.31 7.48 -14.09
C LEU A 173 -3.08 8.56 -15.15
N VAL A 174 -2.11 8.36 -16.04
CA VAL A 174 -1.85 9.24 -17.18
C VAL A 174 -3.02 9.27 -18.13
N SER A 175 -3.59 8.11 -18.44
CA SER A 175 -4.77 7.99 -19.29
C SER A 175 -5.95 8.74 -18.66
N ILE A 176 -6.22 8.56 -17.37
CA ILE A 176 -7.27 9.28 -16.62
C ILE A 176 -7.01 10.78 -16.66
N VAL A 177 -5.80 11.23 -16.30
CA VAL A 177 -5.42 12.65 -16.31
C VAL A 177 -5.52 13.24 -17.72
N LYS A 178 -5.10 12.50 -18.76
CA LYS A 178 -5.14 12.90 -20.16
C LYS A 178 -6.56 12.92 -20.71
N THR A 179 -7.42 11.97 -20.34
CA THR A 179 -8.84 11.94 -20.68
C THR A 179 -9.58 13.10 -20.01
N ILE A 180 -9.31 13.35 -18.72
CA ILE A 180 -9.79 14.54 -18.01
C ILE A 180 -9.27 15.82 -18.70
N SER A 181 -8.03 15.82 -19.20
CA SER A 181 -7.46 16.95 -19.94
C SER A 181 -8.05 17.15 -21.34
N ASN A 182 -8.39 16.10 -22.07
CA ASN A 182 -8.86 16.15 -23.46
C ASN A 182 -10.37 16.43 -23.59
N HIS A 183 -11.17 16.16 -22.55
CA HIS A 183 -12.60 16.50 -22.54
C HIS A 183 -12.89 17.84 -21.83
N LYS A 184 -11.83 18.56 -21.42
CA LYS A 184 -11.91 19.83 -20.71
C LYS A 184 -12.30 21.01 -21.58
N ASP A 185 -12.05 21.04 -22.88
CA ASP A 185 -12.43 22.20 -23.70
C ASP A 185 -13.96 22.37 -23.75
N LYS A 186 -14.72 21.26 -23.77
CA LYS A 186 -16.18 21.27 -23.57
C LYS A 186 -16.62 21.65 -22.14
N LEU A 187 -15.83 21.30 -21.13
CA LEU A 187 -16.07 21.59 -19.70
C LEU A 187 -15.64 23.02 -19.30
N LEU A 188 -14.68 23.61 -20.02
CA LEU A 188 -14.20 24.99 -19.90
C LEU A 188 -15.22 25.97 -20.49
N ILE A 189 -15.87 25.58 -21.59
CA ILE A 189 -17.00 26.32 -22.17
C ILE A 189 -18.22 26.28 -21.21
N ALA A 190 -18.46 25.17 -20.51
CA ALA A 190 -19.51 25.09 -19.49
C ALA A 190 -19.15 25.79 -18.15
N SER A 191 -17.85 25.91 -17.82
CA SER A 191 -17.37 26.51 -16.56
C SER A 191 -17.10 28.02 -16.63
N VAL A 192 -17.49 28.68 -17.73
CA VAL A 192 -17.45 30.15 -17.88
C VAL A 192 -18.11 30.86 -16.70
N PHE A 193 -19.13 30.24 -16.08
CA PHE A 193 -19.87 30.81 -14.95
C PHE A 193 -19.31 30.49 -13.55
N ASN A 194 -18.34 29.57 -13.40
CA ASN A 194 -17.74 29.27 -12.09
C ASN A 194 -16.19 29.37 -12.14
N PRO A 195 -15.64 30.53 -11.73
CA PRO A 195 -14.19 30.77 -11.70
C PRO A 195 -13.39 29.72 -10.92
N PHE A 196 -13.97 29.15 -9.86
CA PHE A 196 -13.31 28.13 -9.04
C PHE A 196 -13.09 26.82 -9.82
N LEU A 197 -14.14 26.32 -10.49
CA LEU A 197 -14.06 25.09 -11.29
C LEU A 197 -13.11 25.27 -12.47
N ARG A 198 -13.09 26.46 -13.08
CA ARG A 198 -12.14 26.80 -14.15
C ARG A 198 -10.70 26.71 -13.65
N THR A 199 -10.39 27.32 -12.52
CA THR A 199 -9.03 27.25 -11.92
C THR A 199 -8.65 25.83 -11.57
N TYR A 200 -9.55 25.08 -10.94
CA TYR A 200 -9.33 23.67 -10.59
C TYR A 200 -8.94 22.84 -11.82
N LEU A 201 -9.72 22.94 -12.89
CA LEU A 201 -9.46 22.20 -14.13
C LEU A 201 -8.17 22.65 -14.82
N LEU A 202 -7.82 23.94 -14.76
CA LEU A 202 -6.58 24.48 -15.34
C LEU A 202 -5.34 23.95 -14.62
N GLU A 203 -5.34 23.96 -13.29
CA GLU A 203 -4.20 23.49 -12.48
C GLU A 203 -3.92 22.01 -12.69
N LEU A 204 -4.96 21.18 -12.78
CA LEU A 204 -4.83 19.77 -13.17
C LEU A 204 -4.13 19.60 -14.53
N LYS A 205 -4.37 20.51 -15.49
CA LYS A 205 -3.73 20.50 -16.81
C LYS A 205 -2.29 20.98 -16.76
N LEU A 206 -1.95 21.94 -15.91
CA LEU A 206 -0.57 22.44 -15.80
C LEU A 206 0.35 21.44 -15.09
N ARG A 207 -0.20 20.62 -14.19
CA ARG A 207 0.60 19.78 -13.28
C ARG A 207 0.75 18.32 -13.70
N TRP A 208 0.18 17.90 -14.83
CA TRP A 208 0.23 16.49 -15.27
C TRP A 208 1.65 15.91 -15.34
N LYS A 209 2.67 16.72 -15.70
CA LYS A 209 4.09 16.29 -15.69
C LYS A 209 4.59 16.00 -14.28
N LYS A 210 4.19 16.80 -13.28
CA LYS A 210 4.50 16.54 -11.86
C LYS A 210 3.79 15.26 -11.41
N VAL A 211 2.51 15.08 -11.77
CA VAL A 211 1.75 13.85 -11.45
C VAL A 211 2.46 12.61 -11.98
N LEU A 212 2.89 12.66 -13.25
CA LEU A 212 3.69 11.60 -13.88
C LEU A 212 4.97 11.28 -13.11
N PHE A 213 5.77 12.30 -12.83
CA PHE A 213 7.03 12.16 -12.10
C PHE A 213 6.81 11.51 -10.72
N PHE A 214 5.87 12.03 -9.94
CA PHE A 214 5.57 11.50 -8.61
C PHE A 214 4.92 10.10 -8.66
N SER A 215 4.11 9.80 -9.67
CA SER A 215 3.58 8.43 -9.87
C SER A 215 4.73 7.45 -10.13
N ILE A 216 5.61 7.77 -11.09
CA ILE A 216 6.77 6.93 -11.42
C ILE A 216 7.67 6.73 -10.20
N ILE A 217 7.94 7.79 -9.43
CA ILE A 217 8.73 7.66 -8.18
C ILE A 217 8.02 6.74 -7.20
N SER A 218 6.74 6.97 -6.91
CA SER A 218 5.96 6.14 -5.99
C SER A 218 6.02 4.65 -6.35
N ILE A 219 6.03 4.37 -7.65
CA ILE A 219 6.06 3.05 -8.26
C ILE A 219 7.45 2.41 -8.19
N VAL A 220 8.49 3.14 -8.60
CA VAL A 220 9.90 2.71 -8.49
C VAL A 220 10.25 2.45 -7.03
N PHE A 221 9.73 3.27 -6.12
CA PHE A 221 9.95 3.11 -4.70
C PHE A 221 9.24 1.86 -4.15
N ALA A 222 8.01 1.58 -4.59
CA ALA A 222 7.34 0.33 -4.27
C ALA A 222 8.13 -0.89 -4.79
N LEU A 223 8.75 -0.81 -5.99
CA LEU A 223 9.60 -1.85 -6.57
C LEU A 223 10.89 -2.09 -5.78
N LEU A 224 11.73 -1.06 -5.62
CA LEU A 224 13.08 -1.18 -5.05
C LEU A 224 13.05 -1.78 -3.65
N PHE A 225 11.96 -1.57 -2.91
CA PHE A 225 11.82 -2.10 -1.57
C PHE A 225 11.17 -3.48 -1.55
N SER A 226 10.49 -3.93 -2.61
CA SER A 226 9.93 -5.29 -2.68
C SER A 226 11.00 -6.38 -2.84
N SER A 227 12.19 -6.03 -3.35
CA SER A 227 13.32 -6.94 -3.58
C SER A 227 14.22 -7.18 -2.36
N VAL A 228 13.90 -6.60 -1.20
CA VAL A 228 14.64 -6.87 0.04
C VAL A 228 14.01 -8.11 0.70
N SER A 229 14.81 -9.14 0.89
CA SER A 229 14.46 -10.49 1.35
C SER A 229 13.34 -10.55 2.39
N THR A 230 12.27 -11.27 2.05
CA THR A 230 11.03 -11.42 2.85
C THR A 230 11.09 -12.55 3.87
N ASP A 231 12.18 -13.32 3.92
CA ASP A 231 12.24 -14.62 4.61
C ASP A 231 11.99 -14.55 6.14
N HIS A 232 12.02 -13.36 6.73
CA HIS A 232 11.82 -13.17 8.18
C HIS A 232 10.76 -12.13 8.59
N LEU A 233 10.19 -11.35 7.67
CA LEU A 233 9.27 -10.26 8.03
C LEU A 233 7.80 -10.72 8.06
N ASP A 234 7.12 -10.52 9.18
CA ASP A 234 5.67 -10.63 9.28
C ASP A 234 4.97 -9.60 8.37
N LYS A 235 3.77 -9.92 7.89
CA LYS A 235 3.01 -9.07 6.95
C LYS A 235 2.82 -7.63 7.44
N GLY A 236 2.58 -7.44 8.74
CA GLY A 236 2.43 -6.12 9.35
C GLY A 236 3.73 -5.33 9.36
N ALA A 237 4.84 -6.01 9.71
CA ALA A 237 6.18 -5.43 9.68
C ALA A 237 6.60 -5.04 8.25
N PHE A 238 6.29 -5.88 7.26
CA PHE A 238 6.51 -5.57 5.85
C PHE A 238 5.77 -4.28 5.44
N PHE A 239 4.46 -4.18 5.73
CA PHE A 239 3.65 -3.02 5.36
C PHE A 239 4.13 -1.75 6.08
N ARG A 240 4.37 -1.82 7.40
CA ARG A 240 4.87 -0.72 8.22
C ARG A 240 6.18 -0.15 7.68
N ASN A 241 7.13 -1.01 7.31
CA ASN A 241 8.41 -0.58 6.76
C ASN A 241 8.25 0.20 5.45
N LYS A 242 7.30 -0.18 4.58
CA LYS A 242 7.05 0.57 3.34
C LYS A 242 6.41 1.94 3.63
N LEU A 243 5.54 2.02 4.62
CA LEU A 243 4.90 3.28 5.01
C LEU A 243 5.86 4.33 5.58
N ILE A 244 6.92 3.92 6.28
CA ILE A 244 7.93 4.86 6.82
C ILE A 244 8.51 5.72 5.69
N PHE A 245 8.90 5.09 4.58
CA PHE A 245 9.39 5.81 3.41
C PHE A 245 8.28 6.54 2.66
N PHE A 246 7.07 5.98 2.61
CA PHE A 246 5.96 6.65 1.96
C PHE A 246 5.61 7.99 2.62
N ARG A 247 5.79 8.11 3.94
CA ARG A 247 5.64 9.39 4.64
C ARG A 247 6.63 10.44 4.15
N PHE A 248 7.90 10.07 3.93
CA PHE A 248 8.89 10.96 3.30
C PHE A 248 8.40 11.44 1.93
N PHE A 249 7.89 10.51 1.11
CA PHE A 249 7.34 10.84 -0.20
C PHE A 249 6.16 11.81 -0.13
N ILE A 250 5.21 11.61 0.80
CA ILE A 250 4.09 12.56 1.03
C ILE A 250 4.62 13.96 1.35
N ILE A 251 5.64 14.05 2.21
CA ILE A 251 6.24 15.34 2.60
C ILE A 251 6.80 16.06 1.38
N VAL A 252 7.68 15.39 0.64
CA VAL A 252 8.33 15.96 -0.55
C VAL A 252 7.30 16.30 -1.62
N ALA A 253 6.38 15.38 -1.96
CA ALA A 253 5.35 15.63 -2.96
C ALA A 253 4.51 16.86 -2.60
N SER A 254 4.05 16.95 -1.36
CA SER A 254 3.27 18.09 -0.89
C SER A 254 4.04 19.41 -1.04
N CYS A 255 5.34 19.45 -0.75
CA CYS A 255 6.16 20.64 -0.99
C CYS A 255 6.10 21.09 -2.45
N PHE A 256 6.24 20.17 -3.42
CA PHE A 256 6.24 20.50 -4.84
C PHE A 256 4.86 20.91 -5.40
N PHE A 257 3.76 20.46 -4.80
CA PHE A 257 2.41 20.77 -5.24
C PHE A 257 1.79 21.99 -4.55
N PHE A 258 2.13 22.27 -3.29
CA PHE A 258 1.51 23.37 -2.55
C PHE A 258 2.36 24.65 -2.48
N SER A 259 3.70 24.56 -2.57
CA SER A 259 4.57 25.74 -2.39
C SER A 259 4.42 26.81 -3.47
N ASP A 260 3.95 26.43 -4.66
CA ASP A 260 3.79 27.35 -5.79
C ASP A 260 2.41 28.02 -5.86
N ILE A 261 1.45 27.64 -5.01
CA ILE A 261 0.07 28.18 -5.06
C ILE A 261 0.06 29.70 -4.91
N PHE A 262 0.87 30.23 -3.97
CA PHE A 262 0.93 31.65 -3.67
C PHE A 262 2.05 32.40 -4.38
N SER A 263 3.26 31.85 -4.40
CA SER A 263 4.41 32.50 -5.02
C SER A 263 4.21 32.73 -6.53
N SER A 264 3.44 31.86 -7.21
CA SER A 264 3.10 32.05 -8.63
C SER A 264 2.20 33.24 -8.91
N GLU A 265 1.54 33.80 -7.89
CA GLU A 265 0.64 34.96 -7.98
C GLU A 265 1.30 36.26 -7.48
N LEU A 266 2.49 36.15 -6.88
CA LEU A 266 3.27 37.30 -6.38
C LEU A 266 4.41 37.67 -7.33
N ASP A 267 4.94 36.70 -8.09
CA ASP A 267 5.92 36.97 -9.14
C ASP A 267 5.21 37.48 -10.39
N TRP A 268 5.67 38.61 -10.94
CA TRP A 268 5.25 39.29 -12.17
C TRP A 268 5.25 38.43 -13.47
N LYS A 269 5.50 37.13 -13.36
CA LYS A 269 5.59 36.16 -14.45
C LYS A 269 4.31 35.33 -14.60
N THR A 270 3.13 35.94 -14.49
CA THR A 270 1.93 35.31 -15.08
C THR A 270 2.20 35.13 -16.57
N ARG A 271 2.41 33.88 -17.02
CA ARG A 271 2.45 33.53 -18.43
C ARG A 271 1.12 33.92 -19.06
N TYR A 272 1.07 35.11 -19.65
CA TYR A 272 0.17 35.55 -20.73
C TYR A 272 -1.24 34.96 -20.71
N ILE A 273 -2.05 35.27 -19.69
CA ILE A 273 -3.51 35.25 -19.83
C ILE A 273 -4.05 36.46 -19.06
N PRO A 274 -4.61 37.49 -19.72
CA PRO A 274 -5.30 38.56 -19.01
C PRO A 274 -6.53 37.95 -18.34
N PHE A 275 -6.45 37.70 -17.03
CA PHE A 275 -7.57 37.18 -16.29
C PHE A 275 -8.66 38.27 -16.18
N PRO A 276 -9.96 37.94 -16.33
CA PRO A 276 -10.99 38.77 -15.73
C PRO A 276 -10.71 38.86 -14.22
N LYS A 277 -11.10 39.95 -13.54
CA LYS A 277 -10.89 40.12 -12.08
C LYS A 277 -11.57 39.00 -11.29
N ILE A 278 -10.88 37.87 -11.09
CA ILE A 278 -11.34 36.74 -10.28
C ILE A 278 -11.03 37.06 -8.82
N ASN A 279 -11.97 36.78 -7.92
CA ASN A 279 -11.74 36.92 -6.49
C ASN A 279 -10.58 36.00 -6.07
N LYS A 280 -9.53 36.59 -5.45
CA LYS A 280 -8.33 35.90 -4.98
C LYS A 280 -8.62 34.62 -4.20
N TYR A 281 -9.63 34.62 -3.33
CA TYR A 281 -9.99 33.46 -2.52
C TYR A 281 -10.52 32.29 -3.37
N LYS A 282 -11.27 32.59 -4.45
CA LYS A 282 -11.77 31.58 -5.38
C LYS A 282 -10.63 30.98 -6.23
N LEU A 283 -9.65 31.80 -6.61
CA LEU A 283 -8.46 31.37 -7.34
C LEU A 283 -7.62 30.42 -6.47
N ILE A 284 -7.21 30.87 -5.29
CA ILE A 284 -6.40 30.08 -4.35
C ILE A 284 -7.11 28.78 -3.99
N GLY A 285 -8.40 28.84 -3.65
CA GLY A 285 -9.18 27.66 -3.31
C GLY A 285 -9.23 26.63 -4.44
N GLY A 286 -9.41 27.09 -5.69
CA GLY A 286 -9.40 26.21 -6.86
C GLY A 286 -8.04 25.51 -7.05
N LYS A 287 -6.94 26.25 -6.87
CA LYS A 287 -5.58 25.67 -6.92
C LYS A 287 -5.33 24.67 -5.79
N TYR A 288 -5.73 25.02 -4.57
CA TYR A 288 -5.55 24.18 -3.40
C TYR A 288 -6.28 22.84 -3.56
N ILE A 289 -7.57 22.86 -3.92
CA ILE A 289 -8.36 21.63 -4.11
C ILE A 289 -7.85 20.79 -5.28
N ALA A 290 -7.35 21.41 -6.36
CA ALA A 290 -6.72 20.69 -7.46
C ALA A 290 -5.49 19.91 -7.00
N ASN A 291 -4.56 20.58 -6.33
CA ASN A 291 -3.34 19.98 -5.79
C ASN A 291 -3.64 18.89 -4.74
N LEU A 292 -4.59 19.15 -3.85
CA LEU A 292 -5.00 18.19 -2.83
C LEU A 292 -5.60 16.92 -3.45
N SER A 293 -6.49 17.08 -4.45
CA SER A 293 -7.08 15.93 -5.14
C SER A 293 -6.05 15.05 -5.85
N ILE A 294 -4.99 15.65 -6.41
CA ILE A 294 -3.88 14.91 -7.02
C ILE A 294 -3.13 14.10 -5.97
N ILE A 295 -2.73 14.72 -4.86
CA ILE A 295 -1.92 14.01 -3.85
C ILE A 295 -2.74 12.92 -3.16
N ILE A 296 -4.01 13.18 -2.83
CA ILE A 296 -4.90 12.14 -2.29
C ILE A 296 -5.01 10.97 -3.26
N LEU A 297 -5.14 11.20 -4.57
CA LEU A 297 -5.14 10.13 -5.56
C LEU A 297 -3.81 9.35 -5.56
N LEU A 298 -2.66 10.02 -5.48
CA LEU A 298 -1.35 9.37 -5.38
C LEU A 298 -1.25 8.51 -4.11
N VAL A 299 -1.76 9.00 -2.98
CA VAL A 299 -1.82 8.26 -1.71
C VAL A 299 -2.70 7.01 -1.83
N ILE A 300 -3.92 7.15 -2.35
CA ILE A 300 -4.83 6.01 -2.56
C ILE A 300 -4.18 4.95 -3.44
N VAL A 301 -3.56 5.37 -4.56
CA VAL A 301 -2.90 4.48 -5.49
C VAL A 301 -1.75 3.73 -4.83
N TYR A 302 -0.91 4.41 -4.06
CA TYR A 302 0.18 3.75 -3.34
C TYR A 302 -0.34 2.69 -2.35
N TYR A 303 -1.39 3.01 -1.59
CA TYR A 303 -2.00 2.05 -0.66
C TYR A 303 -2.64 0.85 -1.36
N LEU A 304 -3.27 1.06 -2.52
CA LEU A 304 -3.78 -0.04 -3.34
C LEU A 304 -2.64 -0.94 -3.80
N MET A 305 -1.56 -0.35 -4.31
CA MET A 305 -0.38 -1.11 -4.72
C MET A 305 0.22 -1.90 -3.56
N LEU A 306 0.38 -1.28 -2.40
CA LEU A 306 0.97 -1.92 -1.22
C LEU A 306 0.10 -3.08 -0.69
N ASN A 307 -1.22 -2.92 -0.69
CA ASN A 307 -2.14 -4.00 -0.34
C ASN A 307 -2.09 -5.15 -1.35
N ILE A 308 -1.97 -4.84 -2.65
CA ILE A 308 -1.78 -5.89 -3.66
C ILE A 308 -0.45 -6.60 -3.43
N SER A 309 0.65 -5.87 -3.14
CA SER A 309 1.94 -6.49 -2.78
C SER A 309 1.79 -7.47 -1.61
N VAL A 310 1.06 -7.09 -0.57
CA VAL A 310 0.85 -7.97 0.60
C VAL A 310 -0.03 -9.17 0.25
N MET A 311 -1.10 -8.99 -0.53
CA MET A 311 -1.94 -10.10 -1.00
C MET A 311 -1.14 -11.10 -1.83
N VAL A 312 -0.25 -10.59 -2.67
CA VAL A 312 0.62 -11.35 -3.54
C VAL A 312 1.69 -12.11 -2.73
N ILE A 313 2.36 -11.45 -1.79
CA ILE A 313 3.44 -12.06 -0.97
C ILE A 313 2.90 -12.99 0.13
N TYR A 314 1.83 -12.60 0.81
CA TYR A 314 1.34 -13.26 2.03
C TYR A 314 -0.04 -13.90 1.88
N GLY A 315 -0.66 -13.84 0.71
CA GLY A 315 -1.99 -14.44 0.46
C GLY A 315 -3.15 -13.79 1.24
N THR A 316 -2.93 -12.64 1.90
CA THR A 316 -3.92 -12.01 2.80
C THR A 316 -3.96 -10.49 2.62
N VAL A 317 -5.02 -9.85 3.11
CA VAL A 317 -5.18 -8.39 3.14
C VAL A 317 -5.02 -7.88 4.58
N ILE A 318 -4.47 -6.68 4.76
CA ILE A 318 -4.34 -6.01 6.06
C ILE A 318 -5.49 -5.01 6.18
N LEU A 319 -6.48 -5.30 7.04
CA LEU A 319 -7.66 -4.45 7.22
C LEU A 319 -7.30 -3.11 7.88
N GLU A 320 -6.29 -3.10 8.74
CA GLU A 320 -5.76 -1.91 9.41
C GLU A 320 -5.16 -0.90 8.43
N SER A 321 -4.85 -1.33 7.19
CA SER A 321 -4.40 -0.45 6.12
C SER A 321 -5.44 0.61 5.75
N TYR A 322 -6.75 0.36 5.96
CA TYR A 322 -7.80 1.34 5.71
C TYR A 322 -7.79 2.48 6.74
N ILE A 323 -7.50 2.17 8.01
CA ILE A 323 -7.34 3.18 9.07
C ILE A 323 -6.09 4.01 8.79
N SER A 324 -4.98 3.33 8.46
CA SER A 324 -3.73 3.97 8.04
C SER A 324 -3.92 4.93 6.84
N LEU A 325 -4.67 4.51 5.82
CA LEU A 325 -5.03 5.35 4.68
C LEU A 325 -5.81 6.61 5.11
N GLY A 326 -6.80 6.46 5.99
CA GLY A 326 -7.56 7.59 6.54
C GLY A 326 -6.67 8.61 7.26
N ILE A 327 -5.76 8.12 8.12
CA ILE A 327 -4.77 8.95 8.81
C ILE A 327 -3.84 9.64 7.80
N ALA A 328 -3.36 8.94 6.78
CA ALA A 328 -2.48 9.51 5.75
C ALA A 328 -3.16 10.63 4.94
N ILE A 329 -4.46 10.51 4.67
CA ILE A 329 -5.24 11.58 4.02
C ILE A 329 -5.35 12.81 4.94
N ILE A 330 -5.68 12.63 6.22
CA ILE A 330 -5.75 13.74 7.19
C ILE A 330 -4.38 14.40 7.36
N TYR A 331 -3.32 13.60 7.44
CA TYR A 331 -1.95 14.09 7.50
C TYR A 331 -1.57 14.90 6.26
N THR A 332 -1.96 14.44 5.06
CA THR A 332 -1.75 15.16 3.80
C THR A 332 -2.45 16.53 3.81
N ILE A 333 -3.69 16.60 4.32
CA ILE A 333 -4.42 17.86 4.48
C ILE A 333 -3.69 18.78 5.47
N THR A 334 -3.26 18.24 6.62
CA THR A 334 -2.50 19.00 7.64
C THR A 334 -1.22 19.59 7.08
N LEU A 335 -0.44 18.76 6.39
CA LEU A 335 0.80 19.17 5.75
C LEU A 335 0.56 20.22 4.66
N SER A 336 -0.49 20.05 3.86
CA SER A 336 -0.84 21.03 2.83
C SER A 336 -1.19 22.40 3.42
N ALA A 337 -1.90 22.45 4.56
CA ALA A 337 -2.21 23.68 5.26
C ALA A 337 -0.95 24.36 5.80
N PHE A 338 0.00 23.56 6.33
CA PHE A 338 1.28 24.05 6.83
C PHE A 338 2.14 24.68 5.71
N ILE A 339 2.28 23.99 4.58
CA ILE A 339 3.04 24.47 3.42
C ILE A 339 2.37 25.72 2.83
N LEU A 340 1.04 25.71 2.75
CA LEU A 340 0.27 26.85 2.25
C LEU A 340 0.53 28.09 3.11
N PHE A 341 0.45 27.96 4.44
CA PHE A 341 0.77 29.03 5.37
C PHE A 341 2.21 29.54 5.17
N LEU A 342 3.22 28.66 5.17
CA LEU A 342 4.61 29.08 4.97
C LEU A 342 4.85 29.75 3.61
N SER A 343 4.18 29.29 2.54
CA SER A 343 4.27 29.91 1.22
C SER A 343 3.65 31.31 1.18
N THR A 344 2.74 31.65 2.11
CA THR A 344 2.28 33.04 2.25
C THR A 344 3.35 33.92 2.88
N ILE A 345 4.21 33.40 3.76
CA ILE A 345 5.26 34.19 4.41
C ILE A 345 6.48 34.31 3.50
N ILE A 346 6.85 33.22 2.85
CA ILE A 346 8.05 33.09 2.02
C ILE A 346 7.65 33.17 0.54
N PRO A 347 7.89 34.31 -0.15
CA PRO A 347 7.39 34.52 -1.52
C PRO A 347 8.15 33.72 -2.60
N LYS A 348 9.19 32.94 -2.25
CA LYS A 348 10.02 32.18 -3.19
C LYS A 348 9.78 30.67 -3.06
N VAL A 349 9.30 30.02 -4.13
CA VAL A 349 8.98 28.57 -4.19
C VAL A 349 10.10 27.71 -3.61
N ASN A 350 11.31 27.85 -4.15
CA ASN A 350 12.45 26.99 -3.80
C ASN A 350 12.83 27.15 -2.33
N LEU A 351 12.75 28.37 -1.80
CA LEU A 351 13.06 28.65 -0.41
C LEU A 351 12.00 28.06 0.52
N THR A 352 10.72 28.14 0.16
CA THR A 352 9.63 27.48 0.91
C THR A 352 9.83 25.97 0.97
N ILE A 353 10.15 25.33 -0.16
CA ILE A 353 10.42 23.87 -0.22
C ILE A 353 11.59 23.52 0.71
N ILE A 354 12.72 24.23 0.60
CA ILE A 354 13.91 23.97 1.42
C ILE A 354 13.59 24.13 2.91
N ILE A 355 12.92 25.21 3.31
CA ILE A 355 12.59 25.48 4.71
C ILE A 355 11.63 24.41 5.26
N VAL A 356 10.60 24.00 4.50
CA VAL A 356 9.70 22.94 4.94
C VAL A 356 10.47 21.62 5.12
N ILE A 357 11.33 21.25 4.17
CA ILE A 357 12.15 20.03 4.27
C ILE A 357 13.06 20.09 5.52
N ILE A 358 13.74 21.21 5.76
CA ILE A 358 14.57 21.39 6.95
C ILE A 358 13.74 21.28 8.24
N ILE A 359 12.57 21.91 8.30
CA ILE A 359 11.71 21.82 9.49
C ILE A 359 11.29 20.37 9.75
N PHE A 360 10.89 19.61 8.72
CA PHE A 360 10.40 18.24 8.91
C PHE A 360 11.50 17.22 9.20
N PHE A 361 12.65 17.30 8.53
CA PHE A 361 13.71 16.29 8.65
C PHE A 361 14.82 16.65 9.64
N ILE A 362 14.90 17.92 10.06
CA ILE A 362 15.94 18.40 10.99
C ILE A 362 15.29 19.08 12.19
N GLY A 363 14.44 20.08 11.96
CA GLY A 363 13.85 20.90 13.02
C GLY A 363 13.03 20.09 14.03
N PHE A 364 11.99 19.39 13.58
CA PHE A 364 11.15 18.56 14.45
C PHE A 364 11.95 17.45 15.15
N PRO A 365 12.75 16.61 14.45
CA PRO A 365 13.56 15.59 15.12
C PRO A 365 14.50 16.14 16.20
N ILE A 366 15.13 17.30 15.99
CA ILE A 366 15.99 17.92 17.00
C ILE A 366 15.15 18.38 18.19
N LEU A 367 14.02 19.04 17.97
CA LEU A 367 13.14 19.50 19.05
C LEU A 367 12.57 18.32 19.85
N GLU A 368 12.21 17.23 19.19
CA GLU A 368 11.77 15.98 19.84
C GLU A 368 12.87 15.41 20.76
N GLN A 369 14.12 15.36 20.28
CA GLN A 369 15.26 14.87 21.07
C GLN A 369 15.57 15.80 22.26
N VAL A 370 15.58 17.11 22.05
CA VAL A 370 15.80 18.10 23.11
C VAL A 370 14.70 17.99 24.17
N LEU A 371 13.43 17.87 23.77
CA LEU A 371 12.32 17.69 24.70
C LEU A 371 12.50 16.42 25.54
N THR A 372 12.82 15.31 24.88
CA THR A 372 13.03 14.01 25.55
C THR A 372 14.19 14.07 26.55
N ALA A 373 15.25 14.82 26.22
CA ALA A 373 16.39 15.03 27.11
C ALA A 373 16.05 15.91 28.33
N ILE A 374 15.15 16.89 28.18
CA ILE A 374 14.70 17.77 29.29
C ILE A 374 13.72 17.02 30.19
N ASN A 375 12.70 16.40 29.60
CA ASN A 375 11.70 15.64 30.34
C ASN A 375 11.11 14.52 29.45
N PRO A 376 11.51 13.26 29.68
CA PRO A 376 11.05 12.13 28.87
C PRO A 376 9.56 11.84 29.03
N GLU A 377 8.90 12.34 30.09
CA GLU A 377 7.47 12.15 30.31
C GLU A 377 6.60 13.06 29.44
N ILE A 378 7.17 14.08 28.79
CA ILE A 378 6.42 14.97 27.90
C ILE A 378 6.34 14.37 26.51
N GLU A 379 5.11 14.10 26.06
CA GLU A 379 4.84 13.63 24.71
C GLU A 379 5.01 14.78 23.68
N PRO A 380 5.76 14.60 22.57
CA PRO A 380 6.06 15.67 21.60
C PRO A 380 4.90 15.94 20.63
N ILE A 381 3.71 16.18 21.16
CA ILE A 381 2.47 16.35 20.39
C ILE A 381 2.44 17.61 19.51
N PHE A 382 3.40 18.53 19.65
CA PHE A 382 3.58 19.68 18.76
C PHE A 382 4.24 19.30 17.42
N SER A 383 4.88 18.13 17.36
CA SER A 383 5.64 17.74 16.17
C SER A 383 4.73 17.06 15.15
N LEU A 384 4.57 17.69 13.99
CA LEU A 384 3.89 17.06 12.85
C LEU A 384 4.67 15.85 12.33
N ASN A 385 6.00 15.84 12.51
CA ASN A 385 6.81 14.66 12.20
C ASN A 385 6.44 13.50 13.13
N TYR A 386 6.39 13.72 14.44
CA TYR A 386 5.96 12.72 15.43
C TYR A 386 4.54 12.22 15.17
N ILE A 387 3.57 13.11 14.96
CA ILE A 387 2.18 12.72 14.67
C ILE A 387 2.08 11.90 13.39
N GLY A 388 2.91 12.21 12.39
CA GLY A 388 2.98 11.45 11.14
C GLY A 388 3.37 9.97 11.33
N ASN A 389 3.98 9.59 12.47
CA ASN A 389 4.29 8.19 12.78
C ASN A 389 3.02 7.32 12.95
N LEU A 390 1.85 7.93 13.22
CA LEU A 390 0.57 7.22 13.28
C LEU A 390 0.26 6.45 12.00
N ILE A 391 0.68 6.99 10.85
CA ILE A 391 0.44 6.37 9.53
C ILE A 391 0.97 4.94 9.54
N ASN A 392 2.18 4.71 10.03
CA ASN A 392 2.83 3.41 10.00
C ASN A 392 2.62 2.59 11.28
N ASN A 393 2.37 3.22 12.43
CA ASN A 393 2.24 2.52 13.72
C ASN A 393 0.84 1.98 14.03
N VAL A 394 -0.20 2.41 13.30
CA VAL A 394 -1.55 1.83 13.44
C VAL A 394 -1.64 0.39 12.88
N ILE A 395 -0.62 -0.05 12.14
CA ILE A 395 -0.57 -1.39 11.57
C ILE A 395 0.10 -2.31 12.59
N PRO A 396 -0.61 -3.32 13.11
CA PRO A 396 -0.10 -4.17 14.17
C PRO A 396 1.04 -5.04 13.67
N VAL A 397 2.03 -5.24 14.53
CA VAL A 397 3.05 -6.30 14.40
C VAL A 397 2.75 -7.35 15.46
N ARG A 398 3.04 -8.63 15.17
CA ARG A 398 2.75 -9.80 16.05
C ARG A 398 3.15 -9.65 17.53
N PHE A 399 4.00 -8.67 17.90
CA PHE A 399 4.49 -8.47 19.27
C PHE A 399 4.47 -7.00 19.76
N SER A 400 3.78 -6.08 19.08
CA SER A 400 3.77 -4.65 19.46
C SER A 400 2.44 -3.96 19.14
N GLY A 401 1.32 -4.51 19.64
CA GLY A 401 0.05 -3.77 19.63
C GLY A 401 0.18 -2.42 20.35
N ASP A 402 -0.64 -1.42 19.99
CA ASP A 402 -0.90 -0.09 20.61
C ASP A 402 0.20 0.62 21.42
N GLN A 403 1.47 0.28 21.24
CA GLN A 403 2.58 0.84 22.01
C GLN A 403 2.86 2.27 21.52
N THR A 404 2.54 3.24 22.37
CA THR A 404 2.78 4.66 22.12
C THR A 404 4.19 5.10 22.48
N TRP A 405 4.91 4.30 23.29
CA TRP A 405 6.28 4.54 23.73
C TRP A 405 7.01 3.24 24.06
N ILE A 406 8.34 3.31 24.11
CA ILE A 406 9.24 2.22 24.55
C ILE A 406 10.34 2.77 25.47
N TRP A 407 10.85 1.94 26.37
CA TRP A 407 12.07 2.23 27.12
C TRP A 407 13.28 1.71 26.34
N VAL A 408 14.27 2.55 26.13
CA VAL A 408 15.53 2.19 25.47
C VAL A 408 16.69 2.42 26.43
N LEU A 409 17.52 1.41 26.63
CA LEU A 409 18.76 1.54 27.40
C LEU A 409 19.86 2.13 26.50
N PRO A 410 20.38 3.34 26.81
CA PRO A 410 21.56 3.84 26.12
C PRO A 410 22.81 3.15 26.68
N GLY A 411 23.15 1.98 26.13
CA GLY A 411 24.30 1.18 26.57
C GLY A 411 24.10 0.46 27.91
N ASP A 412 25.20 0.14 28.59
CA ASP A 412 25.21 -0.68 29.82
C ASP A 412 24.91 0.11 31.12
N THR A 413 24.62 1.41 31.03
CA THR A 413 24.39 2.26 32.21
C THR A 413 22.93 2.72 32.31
N PRO A 414 22.17 2.30 33.35
CA PRO A 414 20.84 2.83 33.65
C PRO A 414 20.89 4.32 34.08
N PRO A 415 19.76 5.07 33.99
CA PRO A 415 18.40 4.60 33.70
C PRO A 415 18.05 4.53 32.20
N PRO A 416 17.07 3.68 31.82
CA PRO A 416 16.52 3.67 30.47
C PRO A 416 15.87 5.03 30.13
N VAL A 417 15.92 5.40 28.85
CA VAL A 417 15.28 6.60 28.31
C VAL A 417 13.98 6.22 27.63
N LYS A 418 12.89 6.93 27.95
CA LYS A 418 11.58 6.76 27.29
C LYS A 418 11.62 7.39 25.92
N ILE A 419 11.22 6.64 24.89
CA ILE A 419 11.10 7.13 23.52
C ILE A 419 9.63 7.02 23.11
N TRP A 420 9.06 8.16 22.73
CA TRP A 420 7.71 8.22 22.18
C TRP A 420 7.70 7.77 20.72
N LEU A 421 6.86 6.79 20.39
CA LEU A 421 6.72 6.24 19.04
C LEU A 421 5.60 6.90 18.25
N THR A 422 4.44 7.07 18.88
CA THR A 422 3.24 7.63 18.24
C THR A 422 2.26 8.12 19.30
N PRO A 423 1.47 9.17 19.03
CA PRO A 423 0.32 9.48 19.88
C PRO A 423 -0.74 8.39 19.73
N THR A 424 -1.76 8.41 20.60
CA THR A 424 -2.98 7.64 20.37
C THR A 424 -3.68 8.15 19.10
N ILE A 425 -4.42 7.26 18.41
CA ILE A 425 -5.11 7.60 17.14
C ILE A 425 -6.04 8.82 17.33
N GLY A 426 -6.81 8.84 18.43
CA GLY A 426 -7.73 9.93 18.75
C GLY A 426 -7.02 11.26 18.96
N VAL A 427 -5.94 11.27 19.76
CA VAL A 427 -5.15 12.48 20.03
C VAL A 427 -4.50 13.00 18.75
N GLY A 428 -3.87 12.13 17.95
CA GLY A 428 -3.23 12.57 16.72
C GLY A 428 -4.21 13.13 15.69
N ILE A 429 -5.40 12.54 15.52
CA ILE A 429 -6.44 13.08 14.64
C ILE A 429 -6.91 14.45 15.14
N LEU A 430 -7.18 14.58 16.44
CA LEU A 430 -7.64 15.84 17.04
C LEU A 430 -6.62 16.97 16.83
N ILE A 431 -5.34 16.67 17.04
CA ILE A 431 -4.27 17.65 16.84
C ILE A 431 -4.12 18.02 15.37
N MET A 432 -4.16 17.06 14.45
CA MET A 432 -4.14 17.36 13.01
C MET A 432 -5.28 18.30 12.60
N ILE A 433 -6.50 18.04 13.08
CA ILE A 433 -7.67 18.91 12.82
C ILE A 433 -7.45 20.32 13.40
N PHE A 434 -6.90 20.40 14.61
CA PHE A 434 -6.56 21.68 15.23
C PHE A 434 -5.53 22.47 14.42
N TYR A 435 -4.43 21.81 13.97
CA TYR A 435 -3.43 22.42 13.09
C TYR A 435 -4.05 22.91 11.78
N ILE A 436 -4.91 22.10 11.15
CA ILE A 436 -5.61 22.48 9.92
C ILE A 436 -6.39 23.79 10.12
N ALA A 437 -7.22 23.86 11.15
CA ALA A 437 -8.04 25.04 11.43
C ALA A 437 -7.19 26.28 11.70
N LEU A 438 -6.17 26.15 12.54
CA LEU A 438 -5.28 27.24 12.95
C LEU A 438 -4.42 27.76 11.79
N LEU A 439 -3.85 26.87 10.97
CA LEU A 439 -3.00 27.24 9.84
C LEU A 439 -3.81 27.87 8.70
N PHE A 440 -5.05 27.41 8.46
CA PHE A 440 -5.93 28.09 7.51
C PHE A 440 -6.36 29.47 8.00
N LEU A 441 -6.63 29.63 9.31
CA LEU A 441 -6.91 30.95 9.89
C LEU A 441 -5.73 31.90 9.69
N PHE A 442 -4.50 31.47 10.00
CA PHE A 442 -3.30 32.29 9.79
C PHE A 442 -3.04 32.59 8.31
N THR A 443 -3.28 31.62 7.43
CA THR A 443 -3.24 31.84 5.98
C THR A 443 -4.25 32.92 5.57
N PHE A 444 -5.47 32.89 6.08
CA PHE A 444 -6.48 33.91 5.76
C PHE A 444 -6.08 35.31 6.26
N LEU A 445 -5.57 35.41 7.50
CA LEU A 445 -5.13 36.67 8.09
C LEU A 445 -3.97 37.31 7.31
N THR A 446 -2.96 36.52 6.95
CA THR A 446 -1.81 36.99 6.14
C THR A 446 -2.25 37.45 4.74
N LEU A 447 -3.26 36.81 4.15
CA LEU A 447 -3.78 37.17 2.83
C LEU A 447 -4.57 38.47 2.81
N LYS A 448 -5.19 38.86 3.92
CA LYS A 448 -5.95 40.11 4.00
C LYS A 448 -5.07 41.33 3.68
N GLY A 449 -3.80 41.28 4.09
CA GLY A 449 -2.81 42.35 3.87
C GLY A 449 -2.10 42.35 2.50
N LYS A 450 -2.32 41.34 1.64
CA LYS A 450 -1.60 41.22 0.35
C LYS A 450 -2.47 41.57 -0.86
N LYS A 451 -1.90 42.34 -1.79
CA LYS A 451 -2.43 42.59 -3.14
C LYS A 451 -1.87 41.55 -4.11
N PHE A 452 -2.73 40.92 -4.89
CA PHE A 452 -2.34 40.06 -6.02
C PHE A 452 -2.30 40.92 -7.28
N VAL A 453 -1.34 40.66 -8.16
CA VAL A 453 -1.10 41.42 -9.41
C VAL A 453 -1.93 40.84 -10.54
#